data_AF-A0A3N0XC48-F1
#
_entry.id   AF-A0A3N0XC48-F1
#
_cell.length_a   1.000
_cell.length_b   1.000
_cell.length_c   1.000
_cell.angle_alpha   90.00
_cell.angle_beta   90.00
_cell.angle_gamma   90.00
#
_symmetry.space_group_name_H-M   'P 1'
#
loop_
_entity.id
_entity.type
_entity.pdbx_description
1 polymer ?
#
loop_
_entity_poly.entity_id
_entity_poly.type
_entity_poly.pdbx_seq_one_letter_code
_entity_poly.pdbx_strand_id
1 'polypeptide(L)'
;MKNVIIGSMRNWSKVALEWNLANDASFNPHTTGGCTECKGAITITSGEAFTKNVAYYIIGQASKFVPQNSQRIASTQPGTLSTVAFTRPDGKIALIVLNEGDNTENFNIKYNSKTAATSLTGKSVATFVF
;
A
#
# COMPACT_ATOMS: atom_id res chain seq x y z
N MET A 1 -4.36 3.49 0.80
CA MET A 1 -2.93 3.62 0.42
C MET A 1 -2.32 4.90 0.97
N LYS A 2 -2.80 6.09 0.58
CA LYS A 2 -2.25 7.37 1.02
C LYS A 2 -2.13 7.52 2.53
N ASN A 3 -3.21 7.28 3.28
CA ASN A 3 -3.21 7.56 4.72
C ASN A 3 -2.57 6.42 5.52
N VAL A 4 -3.06 5.19 5.32
CA VAL A 4 -2.67 4.03 6.13
C VAL A 4 -1.24 3.56 5.87
N ILE A 5 -0.78 3.54 4.62
CA ILE A 5 0.56 3.03 4.26
C ILE A 5 1.54 4.19 4.10
N ILE A 6 1.33 5.03 3.09
CA ILE A 6 2.28 6.11 2.75
C ILE A 6 2.38 7.10 3.92
N GLY A 7 1.24 7.58 4.41
CA GLY A 7 1.14 8.58 5.47
C GLY A 7 1.77 8.10 6.76
N SER A 8 1.38 6.92 7.24
CA SER A 8 1.95 6.36 8.47
C SER A 8 3.49 6.22 8.40
N MET A 9 4.02 5.69 7.29
CA MET A 9 5.45 5.45 7.10
C MET A 9 6.25 6.73 6.86
N ARG A 10 5.64 7.77 6.28
CA ARG A 10 6.23 9.11 6.20
C ARG A 10 6.13 9.88 7.52
N ASN A 11 5.18 9.53 8.37
CA ASN A 11 4.95 10.12 9.69
C ASN A 11 5.52 9.23 10.81
N TRP A 12 6.69 8.64 10.56
CA TRP A 12 7.54 7.95 11.54
C TRP A 12 7.02 6.63 12.12
N SER A 13 5.85 6.15 11.69
CA SER A 13 5.43 4.80 12.07
C SER A 13 6.35 3.76 11.43
N LYS A 14 6.75 2.78 12.24
CA LYS A 14 7.47 1.60 11.77
C LYS A 14 6.53 0.50 11.25
N VAL A 15 5.23 0.62 11.52
CA VAL A 15 4.23 -0.42 11.26
C VAL A 15 2.93 0.21 10.74
N ALA A 16 2.33 -0.43 9.75
CA ALA A 16 0.93 -0.25 9.40
C ALA A 16 0.23 -1.61 9.53
N LEU A 17 -0.84 -1.65 10.32
CA LEU A 17 -1.59 -2.88 10.61
C LEU A 17 -3.08 -2.59 10.40
N GLU A 18 -3.72 -3.40 9.56
CA GLU A 18 -5.17 -3.37 9.35
C GLU A 18 -5.86 -4.28 10.37
N TRP A 19 -7.17 -4.07 10.57
CA TRP A 19 -7.91 -4.70 11.65
C TRP A 19 -8.15 -6.21 11.46
N ASN A 20 -9.24 -6.60 10.80
CA ASN A 20 -9.54 -8.00 10.53
C ASN A 20 -8.92 -8.42 9.19
N LEU A 21 -8.27 -9.59 9.17
CA LEU A 21 -7.87 -10.20 7.90
C LEU A 21 -9.10 -10.64 7.11
N ALA A 22 -10.06 -11.31 7.76
CA ALA A 22 -11.22 -11.91 7.11
C ALA A 22 -12.49 -11.77 7.94
N ASN A 23 -13.62 -11.62 7.25
CA ASN A 23 -14.96 -11.75 7.79
C ASN A 23 -15.83 -12.48 6.74
N ASP A 24 -17.01 -12.96 7.13
CA ASP A 24 -18.01 -13.42 6.16
C ASP A 24 -18.71 -12.24 5.45
N ALA A 25 -19.61 -12.54 4.51
CA ALA A 25 -20.37 -11.54 3.78
C ALA A 25 -21.33 -10.71 4.65
N SER A 26 -21.62 -11.15 5.88
CA SER A 26 -22.44 -10.44 6.86
C SER A 26 -21.59 -9.74 7.93
N PHE A 27 -20.28 -9.64 7.73
CA PHE A 27 -19.30 -9.05 8.66
C PHE A 27 -19.19 -9.75 10.02
N ASN A 28 -19.60 -11.02 10.10
CA ASN A 28 -19.48 -11.83 11.31
C ASN A 28 -18.10 -12.53 11.41
N PRO A 29 -17.75 -13.03 12.60
CA PRO A 29 -18.40 -12.75 13.89
C PRO A 29 -18.00 -11.38 14.44
N HIS A 30 -18.92 -10.75 15.19
CA HIS A 30 -18.62 -9.60 16.03
C HIS A 30 -19.32 -9.77 17.39
N THR A 31 -18.84 -9.07 18.42
CA THR A 31 -19.48 -9.08 19.75
C THR A 31 -20.75 -8.23 19.75
N THR A 32 -21.65 -8.47 20.70
CA THR A 32 -22.76 -7.55 20.99
C THR A 32 -22.21 -6.18 21.38
N GLY A 33 -22.66 -5.12 20.72
CA GLY A 33 -22.12 -3.75 20.87
C GLY A 33 -20.79 -3.51 20.13
N GLY A 34 -20.25 -4.52 19.44
CA GLY A 34 -19.09 -4.39 18.56
C GLY A 34 -19.45 -3.81 17.19
N CYS A 35 -18.44 -3.70 16.33
CA CYS A 35 -18.60 -3.14 14.99
C CYS A 35 -19.38 -4.10 14.07
N THR A 36 -20.53 -3.65 13.60
CA THR A 36 -21.44 -4.41 12.71
C THR A 36 -21.19 -4.15 11.22
N GLU A 37 -20.24 -3.27 10.90
CA GLU A 37 -19.93 -2.82 9.53
C GLU A 37 -18.44 -2.94 9.19
N CYS A 38 -17.66 -3.59 10.06
CA CYS A 38 -16.21 -3.71 9.89
C CYS A 38 -15.87 -4.77 8.85
N LYS A 39 -15.40 -4.30 7.70
CA LYS A 39 -14.99 -5.15 6.59
C LYS A 39 -13.55 -5.63 6.77
N GLY A 40 -13.34 -6.94 6.77
CA GLY A 40 -12.00 -7.53 6.74
C GLY A 40 -11.25 -7.24 5.42
N ALA A 41 -9.94 -7.48 5.42
CA ALA A 41 -9.12 -7.37 4.22
C ALA A 41 -9.60 -8.32 3.10
N ILE A 42 -10.16 -9.47 3.44
CA ILE A 42 -10.92 -10.34 2.54
C ILE A 42 -12.34 -10.59 3.08
N THR A 43 -13.27 -10.90 2.17
CA THR A 43 -14.61 -11.36 2.51
C THR A 43 -14.76 -12.80 2.03
N ILE A 44 -15.01 -13.72 2.97
CA ILE A 44 -15.23 -15.15 2.68
C ILE A 44 -16.66 -15.29 2.14
N THR A 45 -16.79 -15.88 0.95
CA THR A 45 -18.10 -16.07 0.28
C THR A 45 -18.55 -17.54 0.26
N SER A 46 -17.63 -18.48 0.44
CA SER A 46 -17.91 -19.91 0.68
C SER A 46 -16.69 -20.58 1.34
N GLY A 47 -16.75 -21.88 1.59
CA GLY A 47 -15.62 -22.63 2.19
C GLY A 47 -14.31 -22.56 1.40
N GLU A 48 -14.37 -22.27 0.09
CA GLU A 48 -13.20 -22.23 -0.80
C GLU A 48 -13.07 -20.90 -1.58
N ALA A 49 -14.03 -19.97 -1.43
CA ALA A 49 -14.06 -18.73 -2.20
C ALA A 49 -14.02 -17.49 -1.29
N PHE A 50 -13.30 -16.46 -1.76
CA PHE A 50 -13.23 -15.17 -1.11
C PHE A 50 -13.05 -14.04 -2.13
N THR A 51 -13.40 -12.83 -1.71
CA THR A 51 -13.12 -11.60 -2.44
C THR A 51 -12.14 -10.73 -1.66
N LYS A 52 -11.40 -9.88 -2.37
CA LYS A 52 -10.36 -9.01 -1.77
C LYS A 52 -10.91 -7.59 -1.63
N ASN A 53 -10.69 -7.00 -0.47
CA ASN A 53 -11.06 -5.62 -0.16
C ASN A 53 -9.84 -4.70 -0.20
N VAL A 54 -10.08 -3.39 -0.08
CA VAL A 54 -9.03 -2.36 -0.16
C VAL A 54 -7.85 -2.65 0.78
N ALA A 55 -8.14 -3.08 2.02
CA ALA A 55 -7.10 -3.42 3.01
C ALA A 55 -6.14 -4.53 2.51
N TYR A 56 -6.63 -5.55 1.81
CA TYR A 56 -5.77 -6.59 1.21
C TYR A 56 -4.83 -6.00 0.17
N TYR A 57 -5.35 -5.15 -0.72
CA TYR A 57 -4.54 -4.56 -1.79
C TYR A 57 -3.47 -3.62 -1.26
N ILE A 58 -3.79 -2.76 -0.28
CA ILE A 58 -2.81 -1.78 0.20
C ILE A 58 -1.72 -2.44 1.05
N ILE A 59 -2.07 -3.42 1.88
CA ILE A 59 -1.09 -4.20 2.64
C ILE A 59 -0.26 -5.05 1.69
N GLY A 60 -0.87 -5.69 0.68
CA GLY A 60 -0.16 -6.48 -0.32
C GLY A 60 0.82 -5.66 -1.17
N GLN A 61 0.46 -4.44 -1.55
CA GLN A 61 1.34 -3.51 -2.27
C GLN A 61 2.57 -3.11 -1.43
N ALA A 62 2.44 -2.99 -0.12
CA ALA A 62 3.59 -2.67 0.73
C ALA A 62 4.39 -3.92 1.11
N SER A 63 3.75 -4.87 1.79
CA SER A 63 4.41 -6.02 2.44
C SER A 63 5.14 -6.95 1.47
N LYS A 64 4.65 -7.10 0.23
CA LYS A 64 5.32 -7.93 -0.79
C LYS A 64 6.70 -7.37 -1.18
N PHE A 65 6.89 -6.06 -1.10
CA PHE A 65 8.07 -5.37 -1.62
C PHE A 65 8.87 -4.60 -0.56
N VAL A 66 8.36 -4.49 0.67
CA VAL A 66 9.04 -3.85 1.80
C VAL A 66 9.17 -4.91 2.92
N PRO A 67 10.15 -5.84 2.82
CA PRO A 67 10.37 -6.85 3.83
C PRO A 67 10.82 -6.24 5.16
N GLN A 68 10.75 -7.05 6.22
CA GLN A 68 11.28 -6.68 7.54
C GLN A 68 12.71 -6.16 7.43
N ASN A 69 13.07 -5.20 8.29
CA ASN A 69 14.36 -4.51 8.32
C ASN A 69 14.63 -3.58 7.14
N SER A 70 13.66 -3.34 6.25
CA SER A 70 13.75 -2.23 5.30
C SER A 70 13.76 -0.89 6.05
N GLN A 71 14.56 0.06 5.59
CA GLN A 71 14.69 1.38 6.21
C GLN A 71 14.09 2.45 5.30
N ARG A 72 13.17 3.25 5.83
CA ARG A 72 12.55 4.35 5.07
C ARG A 72 13.58 5.42 4.77
N ILE A 73 13.78 5.73 3.49
CA ILE A 73 14.66 6.82 3.03
C ILE A 73 13.83 8.04 2.58
N ALA A 74 14.48 9.20 2.49
CA ALA A 74 13.84 10.39 1.97
C ALA A 74 13.45 10.20 0.48
N SER A 75 12.24 10.64 0.13
CA SER A 75 11.74 10.68 -1.25
C SER A 75 10.84 11.89 -1.45
N THR A 76 10.76 12.38 -2.69
CA THR A 76 9.90 13.52 -3.07
C THR A 76 8.47 13.07 -3.39
N GLN A 77 7.52 14.00 -3.29
CA GLN A 77 6.11 13.81 -3.71
C GLN A 77 5.79 14.85 -4.79
N PRO A 78 6.10 14.56 -6.07
CA PRO A 78 5.92 15.52 -7.15
C PRO A 78 4.45 15.66 -7.52
N GLY A 79 3.99 16.90 -7.70
CA GLY A 79 2.62 17.20 -8.13
C GLY A 79 1.59 16.59 -7.19
N THR A 80 0.73 15.74 -7.74
CA THR A 80 -0.35 15.04 -7.03
C THR A 80 0.03 13.63 -6.58
N LEU A 81 1.25 13.17 -6.88
CA LEU A 81 1.70 11.82 -6.54
C LEU A 81 2.13 11.72 -5.08
N SER A 82 1.55 10.75 -4.37
CA SER A 82 1.99 10.38 -3.03
C SER A 82 3.02 9.26 -3.11
N THR A 83 4.14 9.36 -2.38
CA THR A 83 5.23 8.38 -2.49
C THR A 83 5.84 8.01 -1.15
N VAL A 84 6.45 6.83 -1.05
CA VAL A 84 7.37 6.48 0.04
C VAL A 84 8.41 5.49 -0.47
N ALA A 85 9.66 5.64 -0.02
CA ALA A 85 10.78 4.81 -0.46
C ALA A 85 11.51 4.15 0.71
N PHE A 86 12.07 2.97 0.46
CA PHE A 86 12.80 2.18 1.43
C PHE A 86 14.07 1.57 0.81
N THR A 87 15.16 1.55 1.57
CA THR A 87 16.26 0.60 1.33
C THR A 87 15.85 -0.75 1.89
N ARG A 88 15.97 -1.79 1.08
CA ARG A 88 15.68 -3.17 1.47
C ARG A 88 16.95 -3.85 2.01
N PRO A 89 16.81 -4.93 2.81
CA PRO A 89 17.96 -5.70 3.29
C PRO A 89 18.80 -6.35 2.17
N ASP A 90 18.20 -6.60 1.00
CA ASP A 90 18.89 -7.11 -0.18
C ASP A 90 19.63 -6.01 -0.99
N GLY A 91 19.70 -4.79 -0.46
CA GLY A 91 20.39 -3.65 -1.06
C GLY A 91 19.58 -2.91 -2.13
N LYS A 92 18.41 -3.42 -2.53
CA LYS A 92 17.53 -2.76 -3.51
C LYS A 92 16.73 -1.63 -2.88
N ILE A 93 16.15 -0.77 -3.71
CA ILE A 93 15.17 0.23 -3.29
C ILE A 93 13.76 -0.28 -3.62
N ALA A 94 12.83 -0.12 -2.67
CA ALA A 94 11.40 -0.22 -2.94
C ALA A 94 10.78 1.18 -2.90
N LEU A 95 10.10 1.58 -3.97
CA LEU A 95 9.40 2.85 -4.09
C LEU A 95 7.91 2.58 -4.35
N ILE A 96 7.06 2.98 -3.41
CA ILE A 96 5.60 2.94 -3.57
C ILE A 96 5.15 4.31 -4.09
N VAL A 97 4.38 4.33 -5.17
CA VAL A 97 3.82 5.53 -5.78
C VAL A 97 2.31 5.36 -5.95
N LEU A 98 1.55 6.32 -5.44
CA LEU A 98 0.11 6.40 -5.58
C LEU A 98 -0.25 7.61 -6.46
N ASN A 99 -1.04 7.35 -7.50
CA ASN A 99 -1.75 8.36 -8.26
C ASN A 99 -3.25 8.34 -7.86
N GLU A 100 -3.67 9.33 -7.07
CA GLU A 100 -5.08 9.50 -6.69
C GLU A 100 -5.89 10.29 -7.73
N GLY A 101 -5.21 10.92 -8.70
CA GLY A 101 -5.83 11.67 -9.78
C GLY A 101 -6.60 10.77 -10.75
N ASP A 102 -7.36 11.39 -11.64
CA ASP A 102 -8.12 10.68 -12.67
C ASP A 102 -7.28 10.43 -13.94
N ASN A 103 -6.24 11.23 -14.15
CA ASN A 103 -5.40 11.20 -15.34
C ASN A 103 -4.11 10.39 -15.12
N THR A 104 -3.53 9.91 -16.22
CA THR A 104 -2.19 9.32 -16.21
C THR A 104 -1.15 10.39 -15.88
N GLU A 105 -0.30 10.10 -14.91
CA GLU A 105 0.82 10.94 -14.51
C GLU A 105 2.12 10.37 -15.08
N ASN A 106 2.88 11.19 -15.81
CA ASN A 106 4.21 10.84 -16.32
C ASN A 106 5.28 11.41 -15.39
N PHE A 107 6.22 10.58 -14.95
CA PHE A 107 7.25 11.01 -14.02
C PHE A 107 8.57 10.25 -14.19
N ASN A 108 9.62 10.77 -13.58
CA ASN A 108 10.94 10.16 -13.58
C ASN A 108 11.29 9.66 -12.18
N ILE A 109 11.73 8.40 -12.08
CA ILE A 109 12.39 7.88 -10.90
C ILE A 109 13.88 8.19 -11.03
N LYS A 110 14.43 8.96 -10.09
CA LYS A 110 15.85 9.34 -10.06
C LYS A 110 16.51 8.79 -8.79
N TYR A 111 17.60 8.05 -8.95
CA TYR A 111 18.38 7.48 -7.85
C TYR A 111 19.84 7.28 -8.28
N ASN A 112 20.80 7.74 -7.48
CA ASN A 112 22.25 7.62 -7.75
C ASN A 112 22.65 8.00 -9.19
N SER A 113 22.25 9.20 -9.63
CA SER A 113 22.50 9.73 -10.99
C SER A 113 21.89 8.92 -12.14
N LYS A 114 21.13 7.85 -11.86
CA LYS A 114 20.34 7.10 -12.83
C LYS A 114 18.92 7.65 -12.87
N THR A 115 18.31 7.57 -14.05
CA THR A 115 16.93 8.01 -14.30
C THR A 115 16.17 6.93 -15.06
N ALA A 116 14.94 6.68 -14.65
CA ALA A 116 13.97 5.87 -15.39
C ALA A 116 12.68 6.67 -15.59
N ALA A 117 12.26 6.83 -16.84
CA ALA A 117 10.96 7.42 -17.18
C ALA A 117 9.87 6.36 -17.02
N THR A 118 8.75 6.75 -16.40
CA THR A 118 7.60 5.86 -16.22
C THR A 118 6.30 6.67 -16.17
N SER A 119 5.18 5.97 -16.12
CA SER A 119 3.87 6.57 -15.97
C SER A 119 2.98 5.71 -15.10
N LEU A 120 1.97 6.32 -14.51
CA LEU A 120 1.00 5.65 -13.66
C LEU A 120 -0.40 6.18 -13.98
N THR A 121 -1.31 5.30 -14.39
CA THR A 121 -2.70 5.67 -14.71
C THR A 121 -3.40 6.26 -13.50
N GLY A 122 -4.47 7.01 -13.72
CA GLY A 122 -5.32 7.51 -12.64
C GLY A 122 -5.85 6.38 -11.75
N LYS A 123 -6.13 6.70 -10.49
CA LYS A 123 -6.66 5.79 -9.46
C LYS A 123 -5.87 4.49 -9.30
N SER A 124 -4.54 4.57 -9.42
CA SER A 124 -3.70 3.39 -9.34
C SER A 124 -2.50 3.58 -8.42
N VAL A 125 -1.94 2.45 -8.01
CA VAL A 125 -0.74 2.38 -7.18
C VAL A 125 0.23 1.39 -7.79
N ALA A 126 1.50 1.74 -7.81
CA ALA A 126 2.58 0.87 -8.26
C ALA A 126 3.69 0.84 -7.22
N THR A 127 4.35 -0.32 -7.14
CA THR A 127 5.57 -0.48 -6.36
C THR A 127 6.70 -0.87 -7.29
N PHE A 128 7.73 -0.02 -7.33
CA PHE A 128 8.91 -0.19 -8.15
C PHE A 128 10.04 -0.75 -7.28
N VAL A 129 10.75 -1.75 -7.79
CA VAL A 129 11.93 -2.32 -7.12
C VAL A 129 13.11 -2.26 -8.07
N PHE A 130 14.21 -1.63 -7.65
CA PHE A 130 15.39 -1.40 -8.48
C PHE A 130 16.69 -1.36 -7.67
#